data_AF-A0A7M3ZNK8-F1
#
_entry.id   AF-A0A7M3ZNK8-F1
#
_cell.length_a   1.000
_cell.length_b   1.000
_cell.length_c   1.000
_cell.angle_alpha   90.00
_cell.angle_beta   90.00
_cell.angle_gamma   90.00
#
_symmetry.space_group_name_H-M   'P 1'
#
loop_
_entity.id
_entity.type
_entity.pdbx_description
1 polymer ?
#
loop_
_entity_poly.entity_id
_entity_poly.type
_entity_poly.pdbx_seq_one_letter_code
_entity_poly.pdbx_strand_id
1 'polypeptide(L)'
;MLREQGGAMDKAGLEERLAEAAPQFERSAPLIVGVFTLLTVVLAANLYISPPTFQTDLNDFSPETDASEAHDRIHAHFPNEMRPLFVHVEMSNGSNVLALESLQAMDSDLQHFQNESEKRENMVQVWTTAPGIMQLALDEEGDGAALASFTSWPDILDVLFDEDENCGLTADDQLLSAATYASAALLHSDLDYEPVCIYLEDGSGTATPTASATLWVLEVDPDLDETHRRMLQDQLRDV
;
A
#
# COMPACT_ATOMS: atom_id res chain seq x y z
N MET A 1 18.15 26.09 -60.32
CA MET A 1 16.91 25.59 -60.95
C MET A 1 16.69 24.16 -60.48
N LEU A 2 15.97 23.98 -59.38
CA LEU A 2 15.46 22.68 -58.94
C LEU A 2 13.97 22.88 -58.72
N ARG A 3 13.16 22.24 -59.56
CA ARG A 3 11.71 22.37 -59.63
C ARG A 3 11.11 21.28 -58.75
N GLU A 4 10.33 21.71 -57.75
CA GLU A 4 9.51 20.86 -56.89
C GLU A 4 8.65 19.89 -57.72
N GLN A 5 8.66 18.61 -57.33
CA GLN A 5 7.59 17.66 -57.65
C GLN A 5 6.94 17.22 -56.33
N GLY A 6 6.01 18.04 -55.84
CA GLY A 6 4.98 17.56 -54.94
C GLY A 6 3.97 16.76 -55.76
N GLY A 7 3.94 15.44 -55.57
CA GLY A 7 2.94 14.56 -56.17
C GLY A 7 1.56 14.89 -55.62
N ALA A 8 0.82 15.77 -56.29
CA ALA A 8 -0.60 15.94 -56.07
C ALA A 8 -1.28 14.62 -56.39
N MET A 9 -1.81 13.95 -55.36
CA MET A 9 -2.67 12.77 -55.52
C MET A 9 -3.77 13.14 -56.53
N ASP A 10 -3.87 12.37 -57.62
CA ASP A 10 -4.83 12.59 -58.71
C ASP A 10 -6.25 12.31 -58.21
N LYS A 11 -6.83 13.32 -57.56
CA LYS A 11 -8.17 13.27 -56.97
C LYS A 11 -9.23 13.00 -58.03
N ALA A 12 -9.04 13.54 -59.24
CA ALA A 12 -9.96 13.34 -60.34
C ALA A 12 -9.99 11.86 -60.77
N GLY A 13 -8.83 11.23 -60.90
CA GLY A 13 -8.74 9.79 -61.19
C GLY A 13 -9.28 8.89 -60.07
N LEU A 14 -9.19 9.31 -58.81
CA LEU A 14 -9.79 8.60 -57.67
C LEU A 14 -11.31 8.75 -57.64
N GLU A 15 -11.83 9.96 -57.87
CA GLU A 15 -13.26 10.27 -57.91
C GLU A 15 -13.96 9.52 -59.05
N GLU A 16 -13.35 9.45 -60.23
CA GLU A 16 -13.89 8.72 -61.38
C GLU A 16 -13.98 7.21 -61.09
N ARG A 17 -12.95 6.63 -60.48
CA ARG A 17 -12.94 5.21 -60.06
C ARG A 17 -13.96 4.92 -58.96
N LEU A 18 -14.14 5.82 -58.01
CA LEU A 18 -15.14 5.69 -56.96
C LEU A 18 -16.56 5.85 -57.52
N ALA A 19 -16.78 6.77 -58.47
CA ALA A 19 -18.07 6.95 -59.13
C ALA A 19 -18.46 5.74 -59.99
N GLU A 20 -17.48 5.11 -60.67
CA GLU A 20 -17.72 3.88 -61.44
C GLU A 20 -18.03 2.67 -60.53
N ALA A 21 -17.39 2.58 -59.36
CA ALA A 21 -17.61 1.52 -58.38
C ALA A 21 -18.85 1.75 -57.48
N ALA A 22 -19.32 3.00 -57.33
CA ALA A 22 -20.45 3.38 -56.49
C ALA A 22 -21.75 2.59 -56.74
N PRO A 23 -22.23 2.39 -57.99
CA PRO A 23 -23.46 1.62 -58.23
C PRO A 23 -23.31 0.12 -57.91
N GLN A 24 -22.10 -0.43 -58.04
CA GLN A 24 -21.81 -1.81 -57.64
C GLN A 24 -21.76 -1.97 -56.11
N PHE A 25 -21.21 -0.96 -55.43
CA PHE A 25 -21.20 -0.87 -53.97
C PHE A 25 -22.61 -0.71 -53.41
N GLU A 26 -23.43 0.18 -53.96
CA GLU A 26 -24.83 0.40 -53.54
C GLU A 26 -25.65 -0.89 -53.64
N ARG A 27 -25.50 -1.65 -54.74
CA ARG A 27 -26.20 -2.93 -54.92
C ARG A 27 -25.73 -4.02 -53.95
N SER A 28 -24.48 -3.99 -53.52
CA SER A 28 -23.89 -4.96 -52.59
C SER A 28 -23.94 -4.51 -51.12
N ALA A 29 -24.31 -3.26 -50.85
CA ALA A 29 -24.40 -2.65 -49.53
C ALA A 29 -25.17 -3.50 -48.50
N PRO A 30 -26.37 -4.08 -48.77
CA PRO A 30 -27.07 -4.87 -47.76
C PRO A 30 -26.29 -6.16 -47.38
N LEU A 31 -25.58 -6.76 -48.34
CA LEU A 31 -24.75 -7.94 -48.09
C LEU A 31 -23.50 -7.56 -47.29
N ILE A 32 -22.85 -6.45 -47.65
CA ILE A 32 -21.69 -5.92 -46.93
C ILE A 32 -22.07 -5.63 -45.48
N VAL A 33 -23.15 -4.88 -45.26
CA VAL A 33 -23.66 -4.57 -43.91
C VAL A 33 -23.96 -5.86 -43.16
N GLY A 34 -24.68 -6.81 -43.76
CA GLY A 34 -24.98 -8.10 -43.12
C GLY A 34 -23.73 -8.87 -42.69
N VAL A 35 -22.71 -8.94 -43.55
CA VAL A 35 -21.43 -9.61 -43.25
C VAL A 35 -20.68 -8.91 -42.13
N PHE A 36 -20.56 -7.58 -42.17
CA PHE A 36 -19.86 -6.84 -41.11
C PHE A 36 -20.64 -6.85 -39.80
N THR A 37 -21.97 -6.80 -39.82
CA THR A 37 -22.79 -6.99 -38.61
C THR A 37 -22.57 -8.37 -38.01
N LEU A 38 -22.56 -9.42 -38.83
CA LEU A 38 -22.26 -10.78 -38.36
C LEU A 38 -20.85 -10.84 -37.75
N LEU A 39 -19.86 -10.27 -38.42
CA LEU A 39 -18.48 -10.24 -37.95
C LEU A 39 -18.33 -9.48 -36.63
N THR A 40 -19.02 -8.34 -36.48
CA THR A 40 -19.08 -7.59 -35.22
C THR A 40 -19.74 -8.41 -34.12
N VAL A 41 -20.84 -9.11 -34.40
CA VAL A 41 -21.50 -9.98 -33.41
C VAL A 41 -20.57 -11.12 -32.98
N VAL A 42 -19.82 -11.72 -33.92
CA VAL A 42 -18.83 -12.77 -33.61
C VAL A 42 -17.70 -12.22 -32.72
N LEU A 43 -17.15 -11.05 -33.05
CA LEU A 43 -16.11 -10.42 -32.23
C LEU A 43 -16.63 -10.01 -30.85
N ALA A 44 -17.85 -9.49 -30.76
CA ALA A 44 -18.49 -9.15 -29.49
C ALA A 44 -18.77 -10.39 -28.63
N ALA A 45 -19.20 -11.49 -29.25
CA ALA A 45 -19.36 -12.77 -28.56
C ALA A 45 -18.02 -13.31 -28.06
N ASN A 46 -16.95 -13.17 -28.84
CA ASN A 46 -15.60 -13.56 -28.40
C ASN A 46 -15.13 -12.76 -27.17
N LEU A 47 -15.39 -11.45 -27.14
CA LEU A 47 -15.10 -10.61 -25.97
C LEU A 47 -15.89 -11.01 -24.72
N TYR A 48 -17.11 -11.55 -24.88
CA TYR A 48 -17.90 -12.03 -23.74
C TYR A 48 -17.44 -13.40 -23.23
N ILE A 49 -17.06 -14.31 -24.13
CA ILE A 49 -16.58 -15.67 -23.79
C ILE A 49 -15.14 -15.64 -23.27
N SER A 50 -14.33 -14.73 -23.81
CA SER A 50 -12.92 -14.55 -23.48
C SER A 50 -12.68 -13.07 -23.18
N PRO A 51 -13.18 -12.58 -22.04
CA PRO A 51 -12.92 -11.21 -21.62
C PRO A 51 -11.40 -11.01 -21.46
N PRO A 52 -10.85 -9.88 -21.95
CA PRO A 52 -9.45 -9.59 -21.73
C PRO A 52 -9.18 -9.45 -20.23
N THR A 53 -8.08 -10.03 -19.76
CA THR A 53 -7.59 -9.80 -18.42
C THR A 53 -6.81 -8.49 -18.41
N PHE A 54 -7.25 -7.52 -17.60
CA PHE A 54 -6.47 -6.30 -17.36
C PHE A 54 -5.34 -6.65 -16.37
N GLN A 55 -4.17 -6.95 -16.91
CA GLN A 55 -2.94 -6.99 -16.12
C GLN A 55 -2.61 -5.57 -15.69
N THR A 56 -2.67 -5.32 -14.39
CA THR A 56 -2.28 -4.03 -13.79
C THR A 56 -0.95 -4.11 -13.07
N ASP A 57 -0.26 -5.26 -13.16
CA ASP A 57 1.11 -5.34 -12.66
C ASP A 57 1.99 -4.43 -13.52
N LEU A 58 2.72 -3.53 -12.86
CA LEU A 58 3.67 -2.61 -13.48
C LEU A 58 4.80 -3.36 -14.21
N ASN A 59 5.13 -4.56 -13.75
CA ASN A 59 6.18 -5.39 -14.32
C ASN A 59 5.83 -5.83 -15.75
N ASP A 60 4.56 -6.14 -16.03
CA ASP A 60 4.08 -6.55 -17.36
C ASP A 60 4.16 -5.40 -18.39
N PHE A 61 4.30 -4.15 -17.95
CA PHE A 61 4.50 -2.99 -18.81
C PHE A 61 5.97 -2.60 -18.99
N SER A 62 6.88 -3.26 -18.26
CA SER A 62 8.31 -2.97 -18.35
C SER A 62 8.92 -3.71 -19.55
N PRO A 63 9.79 -3.06 -20.36
CA PRO A 63 10.48 -3.76 -21.43
C PRO A 63 11.46 -4.79 -20.86
N GLU A 64 11.56 -5.94 -21.51
CA GLU A 64 12.58 -6.94 -21.18
C GLU A 64 13.99 -6.33 -21.34
N THR A 65 14.72 -6.28 -20.23
CA THR A 65 16.08 -5.72 -20.13
C THR A 65 16.95 -6.67 -19.30
N ASP A 66 18.27 -6.46 -19.34
CA ASP A 66 19.22 -7.18 -18.47
C ASP A 66 18.87 -7.08 -16.97
N ALA A 67 18.12 -6.04 -16.57
CA ALA A 67 17.60 -5.87 -15.21
C ALA A 67 16.42 -6.80 -14.90
N SER A 68 15.53 -7.06 -15.87
CA SER A 68 14.44 -8.06 -15.76
C SER A 68 15.02 -9.46 -15.56
N GLU A 69 15.99 -9.84 -16.40
CA GLU A 69 16.69 -11.13 -16.26
C GLU A 69 17.44 -11.24 -14.92
N ALA A 70 18.00 -10.13 -14.41
CA ALA A 70 18.61 -10.12 -13.09
C ALA A 70 17.58 -10.31 -11.97
N HIS A 71 16.38 -9.74 -12.10
CA HIS A 71 15.28 -9.91 -11.15
C HIS A 71 14.82 -11.38 -11.11
N ASP A 72 14.66 -12.03 -12.25
CA ASP A 72 14.31 -13.46 -12.33
C ASP A 72 15.36 -14.36 -11.67
N ARG A 73 16.65 -14.06 -11.88
CA ARG A 73 17.75 -14.80 -11.22
C ARG A 73 17.74 -14.59 -9.70
N ILE A 74 17.34 -13.40 -9.23
CA ILE A 74 17.20 -13.11 -7.80
C ILE A 74 15.99 -13.89 -7.27
N HIS A 75 14.84 -13.88 -7.93
CA HIS A 75 13.67 -14.64 -7.50
C HIS A 75 13.87 -16.17 -7.49
N ALA A 76 14.82 -16.70 -8.27
CA ALA A 76 15.22 -18.10 -8.15
C ALA A 76 15.88 -18.46 -6.80
N HIS A 77 16.41 -17.47 -6.09
CA HIS A 77 17.13 -17.64 -4.82
C HIS A 77 16.49 -16.93 -3.63
N PHE A 78 15.66 -15.93 -3.89
CA PHE A 78 14.93 -15.16 -2.89
C PHE A 78 13.43 -15.44 -3.07
N PRO A 79 12.75 -16.06 -2.08
CA PRO A 79 11.33 -16.39 -2.16
C PRO A 79 10.48 -15.12 -2.33
N ASN A 80 9.17 -15.30 -2.55
CA ASN A 80 8.23 -14.19 -2.73
C ASN A 80 8.43 -13.11 -1.66
N GLU A 81 8.68 -11.89 -2.11
CA GLU A 81 8.85 -10.74 -1.23
C GLU A 81 7.54 -10.47 -0.50
N MET A 82 7.61 -10.30 0.83
CA MET A 82 6.48 -9.86 1.64
C MET A 82 5.99 -8.51 1.10
N ARG A 83 4.69 -8.40 0.87
CA ARG A 83 4.09 -7.16 0.36
C ARG A 83 3.40 -6.44 1.52
N PRO A 84 4.00 -5.37 2.07
CA PRO A 84 3.41 -4.64 3.17
C PRO A 84 2.16 -3.88 2.71
N LEU A 85 1.11 -3.93 3.53
CA LEU A 85 0.00 -3.01 3.50
C LEU A 85 0.29 -1.89 4.50
N PHE A 86 0.33 -0.66 3.99
CA PHE A 86 0.56 0.53 4.81
C PHE A 86 -0.79 1.15 5.21
N VAL A 87 -1.03 1.26 6.51
CA VAL A 87 -2.22 1.96 7.04
C VAL A 87 -1.75 3.25 7.70
N HIS A 88 -2.17 4.37 7.13
CA HIS A 88 -1.93 5.69 7.71
C HIS A 88 -3.02 5.99 8.73
N VAL A 89 -2.62 6.21 9.98
CA VAL A 89 -3.54 6.44 11.09
C VAL A 89 -3.38 7.86 11.61
N GLU A 90 -4.48 8.59 11.60
CA GLU A 90 -4.62 9.94 12.16
C GLU A 90 -5.87 10.00 13.04
N MET A 91 -5.85 10.86 14.06
CA MET A 91 -7.03 11.08 14.88
C MET A 91 -8.01 11.99 14.13
N SER A 92 -9.30 11.64 14.10
CA SER A 92 -10.34 12.40 13.37
C SER A 92 -10.50 13.86 13.83
N ASN A 93 -10.09 14.18 15.06
CA ASN A 93 -10.09 15.52 15.64
C ASN A 93 -8.74 16.24 15.50
N GLY A 94 -7.75 15.64 14.84
CA GLY A 94 -6.37 16.16 14.73
C GLY A 94 -5.61 16.18 16.06
N SER A 95 -6.07 15.43 17.06
CA SER A 95 -5.37 15.28 18.33
C SER A 95 -4.15 14.37 18.21
N ASN A 96 -3.35 14.34 19.26
CA ASN A 96 -2.15 13.55 19.33
C ASN A 96 -2.45 12.04 19.18
N VAL A 97 -1.87 11.40 18.16
CA VAL A 97 -2.02 9.96 17.92
C VAL A 97 -1.32 9.13 19.00
N LEU A 98 -0.31 9.68 19.67
CA LEU A 98 0.44 9.04 20.76
C LEU A 98 -0.15 9.31 22.14
N ALA A 99 -1.27 10.02 22.26
CA ALA A 99 -1.96 10.13 23.55
C ALA A 99 -2.41 8.74 24.02
N LEU A 100 -2.41 8.49 25.33
CA LEU A 100 -2.77 7.18 25.87
C LEU A 100 -4.16 6.71 25.42
N GLU A 101 -5.14 7.62 25.46
CA GLU A 101 -6.50 7.34 24.98
C GLU A 101 -6.54 6.99 23.48
N SER A 102 -5.69 7.64 22.67
CA SER A 102 -5.53 7.34 21.25
C SER A 102 -4.90 5.96 21.05
N LEU A 103 -3.86 5.63 21.82
CA LEU A 103 -3.21 4.30 21.79
C LEU A 103 -4.16 3.18 22.22
N GLN A 104 -4.98 3.40 23.24
CA GLN A 104 -6.00 2.44 23.68
C GLN A 104 -7.12 2.27 22.65
N ALA A 105 -7.56 3.34 22.01
CA ALA A 105 -8.52 3.27 20.91
C ALA A 105 -7.93 2.50 19.72
N MET A 106 -6.69 2.82 19.34
CA MET A 106 -5.94 2.13 18.30
C MET A 106 -5.70 0.65 18.62
N ASP A 107 -5.49 0.28 19.88
CA ASP A 107 -5.37 -1.13 20.30
C ASP A 107 -6.69 -1.89 20.11
N SER A 108 -7.82 -1.27 20.45
CA SER A 108 -9.15 -1.83 20.18
C SER A 108 -9.39 -2.00 18.68
N ASP A 109 -9.00 -1.02 17.87
CA ASP A 109 -9.12 -1.08 16.40
C ASP A 109 -8.19 -2.17 15.84
N LEU A 110 -6.97 -2.29 16.34
CA LEU A 110 -6.02 -3.35 15.98
C LEU A 110 -6.62 -4.74 16.24
N GLN A 111 -7.21 -4.95 17.42
CA GLN A 111 -7.88 -6.22 17.74
C GLN A 111 -9.04 -6.49 16.76
N HIS A 112 -9.79 -5.47 16.35
CA HIS A 112 -10.83 -5.62 15.34
C HIS A 112 -10.24 -6.06 13.99
N PHE A 113 -9.18 -5.39 13.51
CA PHE A 113 -8.49 -5.74 12.27
C PHE A 113 -7.89 -7.17 12.31
N GLN A 114 -7.31 -7.58 13.43
CA GLN A 114 -6.79 -8.93 13.61
C GLN A 114 -7.90 -9.98 13.49
N ASN A 115 -9.03 -9.78 14.18
CA ASN A 115 -10.19 -10.66 14.08
C ASN A 115 -10.77 -10.73 12.66
N GLU A 116 -10.75 -9.62 11.91
CA GLU A 116 -11.21 -9.59 10.53
C GLU A 116 -10.20 -10.25 9.56
N SER A 117 -8.90 -10.16 9.86
CA SER A 117 -7.85 -10.89 9.14
C SER A 117 -7.98 -12.40 9.34
N GLU A 118 -8.29 -12.87 10.55
CA GLU A 118 -8.51 -14.30 10.84
C GLU A 118 -9.65 -14.90 9.99
N LYS A 119 -10.72 -14.12 9.75
CA LYS A 119 -11.84 -14.51 8.87
C LYS A 119 -11.44 -14.57 7.39
N ARG A 120 -10.33 -13.94 7.03
CA ARG A 120 -9.78 -13.80 5.67
C ARG A 120 -8.48 -14.59 5.54
N GLU A 121 -8.52 -15.84 5.98
CA GLU A 121 -7.41 -16.80 5.86
C GLU A 121 -6.14 -16.37 6.62
N ASN A 122 -6.28 -15.52 7.64
CA ASN A 122 -5.15 -14.95 8.38
C ASN A 122 -4.12 -14.29 7.45
N MET A 123 -4.61 -13.52 6.46
CA MET A 123 -3.78 -12.95 5.40
C MET A 123 -2.64 -12.05 5.90
N VAL A 124 -2.75 -11.46 7.09
CA VAL A 124 -1.68 -10.64 7.70
C VAL A 124 -0.92 -11.50 8.72
N GLN A 125 0.36 -11.70 8.48
CA GLN A 125 1.24 -12.53 9.32
C GLN A 125 1.99 -11.71 10.37
N VAL A 126 2.37 -10.46 10.04
CA VAL A 126 3.11 -9.58 10.95
C VAL A 126 2.40 -8.23 11.06
N TRP A 127 2.25 -7.76 12.30
CA TRP A 127 1.56 -6.52 12.66
C TRP A 127 2.53 -5.56 13.32
N THR A 128 3.11 -4.65 12.54
CA THR A 128 3.97 -3.58 13.08
C THR A 128 3.14 -2.32 13.25
N THR A 129 2.61 -2.11 14.46
CA THR A 129 1.68 -1.02 14.76
C THR A 129 2.10 -0.29 16.03
N ALA A 130 1.75 0.99 16.17
CA ALA A 130 2.05 1.77 17.37
C ALA A 130 1.53 1.12 18.67
N PRO A 131 0.24 0.73 18.80
CA PRO A 131 -0.23 0.04 20.01
C PRO A 131 0.44 -1.33 20.20
N GLY A 132 0.74 -2.07 19.12
CA GLY A 132 1.44 -3.36 19.21
C GLY A 132 2.88 -3.24 19.71
N ILE A 133 3.62 -2.23 19.26
CA ILE A 133 4.97 -1.94 19.78
C ILE A 133 4.90 -1.53 21.25
N MET A 134 3.91 -0.71 21.62
CA MET A 134 3.70 -0.31 23.00
C MET A 134 3.37 -1.51 23.90
N GLN A 135 2.48 -2.41 23.45
CA GLN A 135 2.16 -3.63 24.17
C GLN A 135 3.36 -4.56 24.25
N LEU A 136 4.17 -4.70 23.19
CA LEU A 136 5.40 -5.48 23.22
C LEU A 136 6.39 -4.96 24.28
N ALA A 137 6.57 -3.64 24.39
CA ALA A 137 7.41 -3.06 25.44
C ALA A 137 6.87 -3.39 26.84
N LEU A 138 5.56 -3.32 27.05
CA LEU A 138 4.92 -3.71 28.31
C LEU A 138 5.03 -5.22 28.58
N ASP A 139 5.02 -6.05 27.55
CA ASP A 139 5.20 -7.50 27.67
C ASP A 139 6.63 -7.88 28.05
N GLU A 140 7.62 -7.11 27.58
CA GLU A 140 9.04 -7.37 27.82
C GLU A 140 9.54 -6.76 29.14
N GLU A 141 9.19 -5.50 29.42
CA GLU A 141 9.72 -4.75 30.58
C GLU A 141 8.63 -4.41 31.60
N GLY A 142 7.37 -4.31 31.17
CA GLY A 142 6.26 -3.90 32.03
C GLY A 142 5.49 -5.04 32.72
N ASP A 143 6.16 -6.14 33.05
CA ASP A 143 5.58 -7.34 33.69
C ASP A 143 4.37 -7.96 32.94
N GLY A 144 4.18 -7.68 31.64
CA GLY A 144 3.03 -8.15 30.87
C GLY A 144 1.73 -7.41 31.18
N ALA A 145 1.81 -6.18 31.69
CA ALA A 145 0.64 -5.35 31.91
C ALA A 145 -0.04 -4.98 30.59
N ALA A 146 -1.37 -5.06 30.56
CA ALA A 146 -2.13 -4.67 29.37
C ALA A 146 -2.14 -3.14 29.23
N LEU A 147 -1.94 -2.61 28.02
CA LEU A 147 -2.01 -1.17 27.70
C LEU A 147 -3.32 -0.53 28.16
N ALA A 148 -4.43 -1.27 28.07
CA ALA A 148 -5.76 -0.83 28.53
C ALA A 148 -5.88 -0.64 30.05
N SER A 149 -4.92 -1.14 30.85
CA SER A 149 -4.95 -1.03 32.31
C SER A 149 -4.41 0.30 32.84
N PHE A 150 -3.67 1.04 32.02
CA PHE A 150 -3.05 2.31 32.39
C PHE A 150 -4.01 3.48 32.24
N THR A 151 -3.82 4.50 33.08
CA THR A 151 -4.65 5.73 33.06
C THR A 151 -3.87 6.98 32.67
N SER A 152 -2.55 6.93 32.76
CA SER A 152 -1.67 8.04 32.37
C SER A 152 -0.37 7.54 31.75
N TRP A 153 0.26 8.38 30.94
CA TRP A 153 1.58 8.12 30.36
C TRP A 153 2.69 7.97 31.41
N PRO A 154 2.75 8.80 32.47
CA PRO A 154 3.65 8.58 33.60
C PRO A 154 3.61 7.15 34.16
N ASP A 155 2.41 6.60 34.38
CA ASP A 155 2.26 5.24 34.91
C ASP A 155 2.89 4.17 33.99
N ILE A 156 2.90 4.41 32.68
CA ILE A 156 3.53 3.52 31.69
C ILE A 156 5.05 3.62 31.78
N LEU A 157 5.58 4.85 31.85
CA LEU A 157 7.02 5.08 31.90
C LEU A 157 7.63 4.54 33.19
N ASP A 158 6.94 4.73 34.33
CA ASP A 158 7.37 4.22 35.63
C ASP A 158 7.43 2.68 35.69
N VAL A 159 6.74 2.00 34.78
CA VAL A 159 6.73 0.53 34.66
C VAL A 159 7.76 0.06 33.62
N LEU A 160 8.11 0.88 32.62
CA LEU A 160 9.05 0.54 31.57
C LEU A 160 10.51 0.97 31.85
N PHE A 161 10.71 1.92 32.75
CA PHE A 161 12.01 2.52 33.00
C PHE A 161 12.29 2.60 34.50
N ASP A 162 13.54 2.34 34.88
CA ASP A 162 14.01 2.52 36.25
C ASP A 162 14.20 4.03 36.58
N GLU A 163 14.20 4.38 37.89
CA GLU A 163 14.26 5.77 38.40
C GLU A 163 15.51 6.59 37.96
N ASP A 164 16.53 5.95 37.38
CA ASP A 164 17.78 6.58 36.94
C ASP A 164 17.97 6.59 35.41
N GLU A 165 16.97 6.14 34.66
CA GLU A 165 17.00 6.16 33.19
C GLU A 165 16.73 7.57 32.65
N ASN A 166 17.46 7.98 31.62
CA ASN A 166 17.27 9.26 30.96
C ASN A 166 17.29 9.09 29.44
N CYS A 167 16.79 10.10 28.73
CA CYS A 167 16.92 10.15 27.27
C CYS A 167 18.36 10.40 26.79
N GLY A 168 19.32 10.54 27.70
CA GLY A 168 20.71 10.72 27.39
C GLY A 168 21.22 9.50 26.62
N LEU A 169 21.74 9.77 25.43
CA LEU A 169 22.30 8.79 24.50
C LEU A 169 23.58 8.19 25.09
N THR A 170 23.42 7.32 26.09
CA THR A 170 24.46 6.45 26.64
C THR A 170 24.35 5.03 26.08
N ALA A 171 23.28 4.75 25.34
CA ALA A 171 23.03 3.52 24.64
C ALA A 171 23.99 3.32 23.44
N ASP A 172 24.29 2.06 23.13
CA ASP A 172 25.06 1.66 21.94
C ASP A 172 24.52 2.34 20.66
N ASP A 173 25.42 2.88 19.82
CA ASP A 173 25.10 3.57 18.55
C ASP A 173 24.10 2.79 17.66
N GLN A 174 24.07 1.46 17.79
CA GLN A 174 23.16 0.58 17.08
C GLN A 174 21.69 0.72 17.53
N LEU A 175 21.42 0.81 18.83
CA LEU A 175 20.06 0.97 19.37
C LEU A 175 19.50 2.33 19.00
N LEU A 176 20.32 3.38 19.10
CA LEU A 176 19.94 4.73 18.67
C LEU A 176 19.59 4.77 17.17
N SER A 177 20.38 4.11 16.34
CA SER A 177 20.13 4.03 14.90
C SER A 177 18.82 3.30 14.59
N ALA A 178 18.52 2.21 15.30
CA ALA A 178 17.28 1.46 15.15
C ALA A 178 16.06 2.28 15.61
N ALA A 179 16.14 2.93 16.76
CA ALA A 179 15.07 3.79 17.29
C ALA A 179 14.80 4.98 16.36
N THR A 180 15.85 5.61 15.84
CA THR A 180 15.74 6.72 14.87
C THR A 180 15.11 6.25 13.56
N TYR A 181 15.48 5.06 13.08
CA TYR A 181 14.86 4.48 11.89
C TYR A 181 13.38 4.18 12.11
N ALA A 182 13.04 3.52 13.23
CA ALA A 182 11.67 3.19 13.58
C ALA A 182 10.80 4.44 13.72
N SER A 183 11.28 5.48 14.41
CA SER A 183 10.54 6.74 14.55
C SER A 183 10.36 7.45 13.22
N ALA A 184 11.40 7.53 12.38
CA ALA A 184 11.30 8.15 11.06
C ALA A 184 10.42 7.37 10.06
N ALA A 185 10.30 6.05 10.24
CA ALA A 185 9.50 5.20 9.36
C ALA A 185 8.03 5.10 9.81
N LEU A 186 7.77 5.06 11.12
CA LEU A 186 6.44 4.74 11.68
C LEU A 186 5.71 5.94 12.26
N LEU A 187 6.37 7.07 12.50
CA LEU A 187 5.77 8.26 13.09
C LEU A 187 5.93 9.44 12.13
N HIS A 188 4.97 10.37 12.21
CA HIS A 188 5.03 11.58 11.43
C HIS A 188 6.24 12.46 11.83
N SER A 189 6.72 13.28 10.91
CA SER A 189 7.93 14.10 11.07
C SER A 189 7.84 15.17 12.16
N ASP A 190 6.65 15.39 12.72
CA ASP A 190 6.39 16.33 13.82
C ASP A 190 6.47 15.66 15.20
N LEU A 191 7.04 14.44 15.28
CA LEU A 191 7.30 13.75 16.52
C LEU A 191 8.06 14.64 17.51
N ASP A 192 7.47 14.86 18.68
CA ASP A 192 8.08 15.51 19.83
C ASP A 192 8.03 14.57 21.04
N TYR A 193 9.20 14.06 21.43
CA TYR A 193 9.39 13.19 22.59
C TYR A 193 10.07 13.90 23.76
N GLU A 194 10.37 15.20 23.64
CA GLU A 194 10.99 16.00 24.70
C GLU A 194 10.22 15.94 26.04
N PRO A 195 8.87 15.94 26.07
CA PRO A 195 8.13 15.83 27.32
C PRO A 195 8.39 14.52 28.08
N VAL A 196 8.71 13.44 27.37
CA VAL A 196 9.09 12.15 27.97
C VAL A 196 10.47 12.28 28.61
N CYS A 197 11.41 12.92 27.92
CA CYS A 197 12.77 13.10 28.42
C CYS A 197 12.84 13.97 29.68
N ILE A 198 12.08 15.06 29.71
CA ILE A 198 11.96 15.90 30.91
C ILE A 198 11.41 15.06 32.08
N TYR A 199 10.39 14.24 31.82
CA TYR A 199 9.82 13.37 32.86
C TYR A 199 10.83 12.34 33.39
N LEU A 200 11.60 11.70 32.51
CA LEU A 200 12.64 10.76 32.91
C LEU A 200 13.79 11.45 33.68
N GLU A 201 14.12 12.70 33.38
CA GLU A 201 15.21 13.42 34.07
C GLU A 201 14.84 13.90 35.48
N ASP A 202 13.63 14.41 35.70
CA ASP A 202 13.26 15.04 36.99
C ASP A 202 11.87 14.69 37.53
N GLY A 203 11.14 13.78 36.88
CA GLY A 203 9.79 13.35 37.26
C GLY A 203 8.71 14.39 37.01
N SER A 204 8.99 15.48 36.28
CA SER A 204 8.05 16.56 36.04
C SER A 204 7.41 16.52 34.64
N GLY A 205 6.26 17.17 34.49
CA GLY A 205 5.57 17.31 33.21
C GLY A 205 4.47 16.28 32.97
N THR A 206 3.99 16.21 31.73
CA THR A 206 2.89 15.32 31.31
C THR A 206 3.37 13.98 30.75
N ALA A 207 4.68 13.85 30.51
CA ALA A 207 5.35 12.64 30.01
C ALA A 207 4.75 12.03 28.72
N THR A 208 3.98 12.81 27.97
CA THR A 208 3.25 12.34 26.79
C THR A 208 3.98 12.80 25.54
N PRO A 209 4.50 11.89 24.70
CA PRO A 209 5.06 12.24 23.40
C PRO A 209 3.95 12.67 22.45
N THR A 210 4.26 13.47 21.44
CA THR A 210 3.28 13.94 20.46
C THR A 210 3.67 13.63 19.03
N ALA A 211 2.70 13.21 18.22
CA ALA A 211 2.81 13.12 16.76
C ALA A 211 1.41 13.27 16.15
N SER A 212 1.33 13.80 14.93
CA SER A 212 0.03 13.95 14.24
C SER A 212 -0.50 12.65 13.63
N ALA A 213 0.39 11.74 13.24
CA ALA A 213 0.01 10.48 12.62
C ALA A 213 1.05 9.37 12.86
N THR A 214 0.60 8.12 12.70
CA THR A 214 1.45 6.93 12.71
C THR A 214 1.16 6.05 11.49
N LEU A 215 2.18 5.35 11.01
CA LEU A 215 2.09 4.37 9.94
C LEU A 215 2.13 2.97 10.53
N TRP A 216 1.10 2.17 10.24
CA TRP A 216 1.12 0.75 10.52
C TRP A 216 1.58 -0.01 9.29
N VAL A 217 2.42 -1.01 9.51
CA VAL A 217 2.95 -1.88 8.46
C VAL A 217 2.44 -3.29 8.72
N LEU A 218 1.55 -3.74 7.85
CA LEU A 218 0.92 -5.06 7.94
C LEU A 218 1.50 -5.95 6.85
N GLU A 219 2.29 -6.96 7.24
CA GLU A 219 2.94 -7.84 6.27
C GLU A 219 1.98 -8.95 5.87
N VAL A 220 1.57 -8.92 4.61
CA VAL A 220 0.65 -9.90 4.04
C VAL A 220 1.40 -11.15 3.64
N ASP A 221 0.75 -12.30 3.84
CA ASP A 221 1.28 -13.62 3.52
C ASP A 221 1.81 -13.66 2.07
N PRO A 222 3.12 -13.92 1.89
CA PRO A 222 3.76 -13.94 0.58
C PRO A 222 3.41 -15.17 -0.26
N ASP A 223 2.85 -16.22 0.35
CA ASP A 223 2.46 -17.45 -0.32
C ASP A 223 1.07 -17.36 -0.96
N LEU A 224 0.30 -16.31 -0.65
CA LEU A 224 -0.97 -16.03 -1.32
C LEU A 224 -0.74 -15.64 -2.78
N ASP A 225 -1.50 -16.28 -3.68
CA ASP A 225 -1.56 -15.87 -5.08
C ASP A 225 -1.94 -14.39 -5.19
N GLU A 226 -1.35 -13.69 -6.15
CA GLU A 226 -1.53 -12.25 -6.29
C GLU A 226 -3.00 -11.83 -6.43
N THR A 227 -3.79 -12.55 -7.23
CA THR A 227 -5.20 -12.21 -7.46
C THR A 227 -6.01 -12.40 -6.18
N HIS A 228 -5.75 -13.49 -5.47
CA HIS A 228 -6.40 -13.81 -4.21
C HIS A 228 -6.02 -12.81 -3.12
N ARG A 229 -4.72 -12.51 -2.99
CA ARG A 229 -4.19 -11.50 -2.07
C ARG A 229 -4.82 -10.13 -2.27
N ARG A 230 -4.91 -9.65 -3.52
CA ARG A 230 -5.54 -8.37 -3.85
C ARG A 230 -7.02 -8.35 -3.46
N MET A 231 -7.74 -9.46 -3.66
CA MET A 231 -9.13 -9.59 -3.24
C MET A 231 -9.28 -9.48 -1.72
N LEU A 232 -8.44 -10.18 -0.96
CA LEU A 232 -8.49 -10.15 0.51
C LEU A 232 -8.10 -8.77 1.06
N GLN A 233 -7.08 -8.12 0.48
CA GLN A 233 -6.68 -6.75 0.82
C GLN A 233 -7.82 -5.75 0.57
N ASP A 234 -8.54 -5.87 -0.55
CA ASP A 234 -9.70 -5.03 -0.85
C ASP A 234 -10.84 -5.25 0.17
N GLN A 235 -11.12 -6.51 0.52
CA GLN A 235 -12.11 -6.85 1.55
C GLN A 235 -11.73 -6.38 2.96
N LEU A 236 -10.44 -6.23 3.27
CA LEU A 236 -9.95 -5.73 4.55
C LEU A 236 -10.09 -4.21 4.64
N ARG A 237 -10.07 -3.51 3.49
CA ARG A 237 -10.26 -2.06 3.44
C ARG A 237 -11.68 -1.61 3.81
N ASP A 238 -12.67 -2.48 3.60
CA ASP A 238 -14.08 -2.21 3.88
C ASP A 238 -14.51 -2.56 5.32
N VAL A 239 -13.56 -2.99 6.15
CA VAL A 239 -13.71 -3.21 7.60
C VAL A 239 -13.72 -1.86 8.31
#